data_AF-A0A1S1HJE9-F1
#
_entry.id   AF-A0A1S1HJE9-F1
#
_cell.length_a   1.000
_cell.length_b   1.000
_cell.length_c   1.000
_cell.angle_alpha   90.00
_cell.angle_beta   90.00
_cell.angle_gamma   90.00
#
_symmetry.space_group_name_H-M   'P 1'
#
loop_
_entity.id
_entity.type
_entity.pdbx_description
1 polymer ?
#
loop_
_entity_poly.entity_id
_entity_poly.type
_entity_poly.pdbx_seq_one_letter_code
_entity_poly.pdbx_strand_id
1 'polypeptide(L)'
;MPKHYFRDDAKWIQEMLLQLSPSARNRALVAYSNVYQEFWDAELISYKKDNAARRKANARLREYVRKYSKAMQGYTSAPIAVNQ
;
A
#
# COMPACT_ATOMS: atom_id res chain seq x y z
N MET A 1 3.09 -11.12 -7.04
CA MET A 1 2.78 -11.21 -5.59
C MET A 1 3.93 -10.58 -4.82
N PRO A 2 3.73 -9.92 -3.67
CA PRO A 2 4.83 -9.38 -2.85
C PRO A 2 5.75 -10.50 -2.32
N LYS A 3 6.99 -10.17 -1.94
CA LYS A 3 7.92 -11.17 -1.36
C LYS A 3 7.53 -11.56 0.06
N HIS A 4 7.09 -10.57 0.84
CA HIS A 4 6.62 -10.75 2.22
C HIS A 4 5.18 -10.26 2.31
N TYR A 5 4.27 -11.16 2.67
CA TYR A 5 2.86 -10.87 2.87
C TYR A 5 2.19 -11.98 3.69
N PHE A 6 1.07 -11.64 4.33
CA PHE A 6 0.25 -12.61 5.04
C PHE A 6 -0.66 -13.38 4.08
N ARG A 7 -0.70 -14.71 4.15
CA ARG A 7 -1.39 -15.56 3.15
C ARG A 7 -2.87 -15.24 2.99
N ASP A 8 -3.60 -14.94 4.06
CA ASP A 8 -5.02 -14.54 3.97
C ASP A 8 -5.23 -13.23 3.19
N ASP A 9 -4.29 -12.30 3.28
CA ASP A 9 -4.39 -11.02 2.58
C ASP A 9 -4.02 -11.15 1.09
N ALA A 10 -3.55 -12.30 0.62
CA ALA A 10 -3.14 -12.55 -0.76
C ALA A 10 -4.20 -12.10 -1.79
N LYS A 11 -5.44 -12.53 -1.57
CA LYS A 11 -6.56 -12.23 -2.47
C LYS A 11 -6.85 -10.74 -2.48
N TRP A 12 -6.90 -10.12 -1.30
CA TRP A 12 -7.16 -8.68 -1.14
C TRP A 12 -6.05 -7.83 -1.78
N ILE A 13 -4.78 -8.18 -1.56
CA ILE A 13 -3.64 -7.49 -2.17
C ILE A 13 -3.72 -7.60 -3.69
N GLN A 14 -4.07 -8.77 -4.22
CA GLN A 14 -4.21 -8.96 -5.66
C GLN A 14 -5.30 -8.05 -6.25
N GLU A 15 -6.46 -7.96 -5.61
CA GLU A 15 -7.54 -7.05 -6.02
C GLU A 15 -7.11 -5.58 -5.97
N MET A 16 -6.44 -5.15 -4.91
CA MET A 16 -5.88 -3.79 -4.80
C MET A 16 -4.87 -3.48 -5.90
N LEU A 17 -4.02 -4.46 -6.25
CA LEU A 17 -3.03 -4.33 -7.30
C LEU A 17 -3.63 -4.31 -8.70
N LEU A 18 -4.81 -4.91 -8.91
CA LEU A 18 -5.53 -4.86 -10.19
C LEU A 18 -6.16 -3.48 -10.46
N GLN A 19 -6.44 -2.70 -9.41
CA GLN A 19 -6.91 -1.31 -9.53
C GLN A 19 -5.80 -0.34 -9.97
N LEU A 20 -4.54 -0.77 -9.99
CA LEU A 20 -3.38 0.05 -10.33
C LEU A 20 -2.93 -0.23 -11.76
N SER A 21 -2.33 0.78 -12.39
CA SER A 21 -1.63 0.60 -13.67
C SER A 21 -0.42 -0.33 -13.50
N PRO A 22 0.05 -1.01 -14.58
CA PRO A 22 1.18 -1.94 -14.51
C PRO A 22 2.44 -1.33 -13.88
N SER A 23 2.73 -0.07 -14.18
CA SER A 23 3.87 0.67 -13.61
C SER A 23 3.71 0.93 -12.11
N ALA A 24 2.50 1.31 -11.66
CA ALA A 24 2.21 1.55 -10.25
C ALA A 24 2.16 0.23 -9.45
N ARG A 25 1.76 -0.88 -10.08
CA ARG A 25 1.71 -2.22 -9.49
C ARG A 25 3.09 -2.68 -9.02
N ASN A 26 4.12 -2.53 -9.86
CA ASN A 26 5.49 -2.90 -9.51
C ASN A 26 6.01 -2.08 -8.31
N ARG A 27 5.75 -0.77 -8.30
CA ARG A 27 6.10 0.09 -7.17
C ARG A 27 5.38 -0.33 -5.89
N ALA A 28 4.09 -0.62 -5.98
CA ALA A 28 3.28 -1.06 -4.85
C ALA A 28 3.76 -2.41 -4.29
N LEU A 29 4.16 -3.37 -5.14
CA LEU A 29 4.71 -4.67 -4.70
C LEU A 29 5.99 -4.52 -3.86
N VAL A 30 6.93 -3.70 -4.33
CA VAL A 30 8.20 -3.44 -3.63
C VAL A 30 7.94 -2.69 -2.33
N ALA A 31 7.14 -1.61 -2.39
CA ALA A 31 6.82 -0.81 -1.21
C ALA A 31 6.07 -1.62 -0.15
N TYR A 32 5.13 -2.48 -0.56
CA TYR A 32 4.41 -3.36 0.35
C TYR A 32 5.37 -4.30 1.09
N SER A 33 6.27 -4.96 0.35
CA SER A 33 7.24 -5.90 0.95
C SER A 33 8.16 -5.20 1.95
N ASN A 34 8.66 -4.01 1.61
CA ASN A 34 9.52 -3.22 2.50
C ASN A 34 8.79 -2.82 3.78
N VAL A 35 7.56 -2.33 3.67
CA VAL A 35 6.77 -1.89 4.85
C VAL A 35 6.40 -3.07 5.72
N TYR A 36 6.04 -4.20 5.12
CA TYR A 36 5.76 -5.41 5.88
C TYR A 36 6.99 -5.83 6.70
N GLN A 37 8.17 -5.87 6.07
CA GLN A 37 9.41 -6.27 6.75
C GLN A 37 9.88 -5.24 7.80
N GLU A 38 9.80 -3.94 7.51
CA GLU A 38 10.15 -2.86 8.43
C GLU A 38 9.31 -2.92 9.73
N PHE A 39 8.00 -3.09 9.60
CA PHE A 39 7.10 -3.19 10.76
C PHE A 39 7.18 -4.55 11.45
N TRP A 40 7.54 -5.59 10.72
CA TRP A 40 7.81 -6.92 11.30
C TRP A 40 9.04 -6.90 12.21
N ASP A 41 10.12 -6.26 11.75
CA ASP A 41 11.39 -6.15 12.47
C ASP A 41 11.26 -5.21 13.68
N ALA A 42 10.52 -4.11 13.51
CA ALA A 42 10.28 -3.13 14.58
C ALA A 42 9.42 -3.67 15.74
N GLU A 43 8.53 -4.64 15.49
CA GLU A 43 7.65 -5.19 16.52
C GLU A 43 8.42 -6.20 17.38
N LEU A 44 8.53 -5.97 18.69
CA LEU A 44 9.29 -6.85 19.60
C LEU A 44 8.55 -8.15 19.94
N ILE A 45 7.22 -8.17 19.77
CA ILE A 45 6.35 -9.25 20.22
C ILE A 45 6.04 -10.20 19.06
N SER A 46 6.70 -11.36 19.01
CA SER A 46 6.65 -12.32 17.89
C SER A 46 5.24 -12.67 17.39
N TYR A 47 4.25 -12.85 18.27
CA TYR A 47 2.88 -13.20 17.85
C TYR A 47 2.06 -11.99 17.35
N LYS A 48 2.50 -10.75 17.61
CA LYS A 48 1.87 -9.53 17.10
C LYS A 48 2.50 -9.02 15.82
N LYS A 49 3.73 -9.46 15.49
CA LYS A 49 4.48 -9.05 14.30
C LYS A 49 3.64 -9.14 13.03
N ASP A 50 2.98 -10.27 12.79
CA ASP A 50 2.09 -10.47 11.63
C ASP A 50 0.97 -9.44 11.58
N ASN A 51 0.28 -9.25 12.70
CA ASN A 51 -0.87 -8.35 12.77
C ASN A 51 -0.46 -6.87 12.66
N ALA A 52 0.67 -6.48 13.25
CA ALA A 52 1.21 -5.13 13.15
C ALA A 52 1.66 -4.82 11.72
N ALA A 53 2.49 -5.71 11.15
CA ALA A 53 3.02 -5.58 9.80
C ALA A 53 1.90 -5.55 8.75
N ARG A 54 0.95 -6.50 8.79
CA ARG A 54 -0.17 -6.53 7.84
C ARG A 54 -1.03 -5.27 7.95
N ARG A 55 -1.32 -4.80 9.18
CA ARG A 55 -2.20 -3.63 9.37
C ARG A 55 -1.58 -2.39 8.75
N LYS A 56 -0.28 -2.19 8.93
CA LYS A 56 0.42 -1.04 8.36
C LYS A 56 0.60 -1.14 6.85
N ALA A 57 1.03 -2.31 6.36
CA ALA A 57 1.22 -2.56 4.93
C ALA A 57 -0.11 -2.42 4.17
N ASN A 58 -1.20 -3.01 4.68
CA ASN A 58 -2.52 -2.92 4.06
C ASN A 58 -3.09 -1.49 4.09
N ALA A 59 -2.91 -0.76 5.21
CA ALA A 59 -3.31 0.65 5.28
C ALA A 59 -2.59 1.50 4.23
N ARG A 60 -1.28 1.31 4.07
CA ARG A 60 -0.47 2.03 3.10
C ARG A 60 -0.83 1.67 1.65
N LEU A 61 -1.08 0.39 1.37
CA LEU A 61 -1.54 -0.06 0.05
C LEU A 61 -2.89 0.56 -0.30
N ARG A 62 -3.85 0.55 0.63
CA ARG A 62 -5.17 1.15 0.42
C ARG A 62 -5.07 2.65 0.15
N GLU A 63 -4.22 3.38 0.89
CA GLU A 63 -4.01 4.81 0.65
C GLU A 63 -3.38 5.07 -0.72
N TYR A 64 -2.39 4.27 -1.10
CA TYR A 64 -1.74 4.36 -2.41
C TYR A 64 -2.75 4.13 -3.54
N VAL A 65 -3.55 3.05 -3.46
CA VAL A 65 -4.61 2.76 -4.43
C VAL A 65 -5.64 3.88 -4.48
N ARG A 66 -6.08 4.42 -3.35
CA ARG A 66 -7.00 5.57 -3.32
C ARG A 66 -6.42 6.81 -3.98
N LYS A 67 -5.15 7.14 -3.71
CA LYS A 67 -4.47 8.29 -4.32
C LYS A 67 -4.34 8.12 -5.83
N TYR A 68 -3.92 6.94 -6.29
CA TYR A 68 -3.79 6.64 -7.72
C TYR A 68 -5.15 6.57 -8.43
N SER A 69 -6.16 5.97 -7.80
CA SER A 69 -7.53 5.92 -8.34
C SER A 69 -8.14 7.32 -8.47
N LYS A 70 -7.96 8.21 -7.46
CA LYS A 70 -8.39 9.62 -7.56
C LYS A 70 -7.68 10.37 -8.69
N ALA A 71 -6.36 10.17 -8.85
CA ALA A 71 -5.60 10.77 -9.93
C ALA A 71 -6.09 10.29 -11.30
N MET A 72 -6.48 9.01 -11.41
CA MET A 72 -6.99 8.41 -12.65
C MET A 72 -8.44 8.82 -12.97
N GLN A 73 -9.24 9.18 -11.96
CA GLN A 73 -10.59 9.73 -12.13
C GLN A 73 -10.62 11.25 -12.40
N GLY A 74 -9.47 11.91 -12.61
CA GLY A 74 -9.43 13.33 -12.99
C GLY A 74 -9.66 14.30 -11.84
N TYR A 75 -9.72 13.85 -10.58
CA TYR A 75 -9.75 14.73 -9.41
C TYR A 75 -8.36 15.26 -9.06
N THR A 76 -7.68 15.87 -10.04
CA THR A 76 -6.60 16.80 -9.73
C THR A 76 -7.29 18.09 -9.35
N SER A 77 -7.55 18.29 -8.06
CA SER A 77 -7.97 19.59 -7.58
C SER A 77 -6.92 20.60 -8.03
N ALA A 78 -7.31 21.60 -8.81
CA ALA A 78 -6.39 22.63 -9.28
C ALA A 78 -5.59 23.18 -8.08
N PRO A 79 -4.26 23.38 -8.22
CA PRO A 79 -3.47 23.96 -7.14
C PRO A 79 -4.10 25.29 -6.75
N ILE A 80 -4.33 25.48 -5.44
CA ILE A 80 -4.83 26.75 -4.92
C ILE A 80 -3.73 27.78 -5.22
N ALA A 81 -3.97 28.65 -6.20
CA ALA A 81 -3.11 29.79 -6.46
C ALA A 81 -3.21 30.71 -5.24
N VAL A 82 -2.21 30.66 -4.35
CA VAL A 82 -2.06 31.65 -3.30
C VAL A 82 -1.55 32.93 -3.98
N ASN A 83 -2.46 33.86 -4.23
CA ASN A 83 -2.09 35.19 -4.71
C ASN A 83 -1.60 35.98 -3.49
N GLN A 84 -0.31 36.33 -3.48
CA GLN A 84 0.29 37.24 -2.48
C GLN A 84 0.08 38.69 -2.88
#